data_AF-A0A455XGJ5-F1
#
_entry.id   AF-A0A455XGJ5-F1
#
_cell.length_a   1.000
_cell.length_b   1.000
_cell.length_c   1.000
_cell.angle_alpha   90.00
_cell.angle_beta   90.00
_cell.angle_gamma   90.00
#
_symmetry.space_group_name_H-M   'P 1'
#
loop_
_entity.id
_entity.type
_entity.pdbx_description
1 polymer ?
#
loop_
_entity_poly.entity_id
_entity_poly.type
_entity_poly.pdbx_seq_one_letter_code
_entity_poly.pdbx_strand_id
1 'polypeptide(L)'
;MLTHEYPYVYAAVEAKSGELDFLILPYVNTDCMQLFLDEVGARHPSDKIVMVLDGTGWHASRLLKLPQSMKLLPLPPYAPELNPVEHVWDELREKRFHNRVFDSLDALEDQLEVTLHTFENNAPMVKSIVAWEWIISALLKKSGWRGPRETGAQRTADTIDCGRAEREEHGHSREQGL
;
A
#
# COMPACT_ATOMS: atom_id res chain seq x y z
N MET A 1 9.80 3.01 -40.71
CA MET A 1 10.30 2.38 -39.47
C MET A 1 9.43 2.92 -38.35
N LEU A 2 8.70 2.07 -37.64
CA LEU A 2 7.91 2.46 -36.48
C LEU A 2 8.85 2.47 -35.27
N THR A 3 8.92 3.59 -34.57
CA THR A 3 9.59 3.72 -33.28
C THR A 3 8.55 3.66 -32.18
N HIS A 4 8.85 2.91 -31.12
CA HIS A 4 7.98 2.77 -29.96
C HIS A 4 8.64 3.48 -28.79
N GLU A 5 7.94 4.44 -28.20
CA GLU A 5 8.38 5.21 -27.05
C GLU A 5 7.36 5.03 -25.92
N TYR A 6 7.85 4.94 -24.69
CA TYR A 6 7.03 4.66 -23.51
C TYR A 6 7.57 5.43 -22.30
N PRO A 7 6.73 6.18 -21.57
CA PRO A 7 7.05 6.57 -20.22
C PRO A 7 6.82 5.38 -19.27
N TYR A 8 7.51 5.38 -18.14
CA TYR A 8 7.31 4.38 -17.10
C TYR A 8 6.91 5.03 -15.80
N VAL A 9 5.87 4.47 -15.18
CA VAL A 9 5.39 4.92 -13.87
C VAL A 9 5.74 3.87 -12.84
N TYR A 10 6.34 4.32 -11.76
CA TYR A 10 6.54 3.57 -10.54
C TYR A 10 5.54 4.11 -9.52
N ALA A 11 4.81 3.24 -8.83
CA ALA A 11 3.94 3.67 -7.76
C ALA A 11 3.83 2.65 -6.63
N ALA A 12 3.52 3.16 -5.45
CA ALA A 12 3.28 2.41 -4.23
C ALA A 12 2.06 3.02 -3.56
N VAL A 13 1.16 2.15 -3.09
CA VAL A 13 -0.06 2.56 -2.42
C VAL A 13 -0.17 1.88 -1.06
N GLU A 14 -0.46 2.66 -0.02
CA GLU A 14 -0.79 2.15 1.30
C GLU A 14 -2.25 1.67 1.26
N ALA A 15 -2.45 0.35 1.40
CA ALA A 15 -3.72 -0.29 1.13
C ALA A 15 -4.87 0.10 2.10
N LYS A 16 -4.59 0.69 3.26
CA LYS A 16 -5.59 1.04 4.29
C LYS A 16 -6.01 2.51 4.25
N SER A 17 -5.07 3.42 3.97
CA SER A 17 -5.24 4.86 3.92
C SER A 17 -5.55 5.32 2.49
N GLY A 18 -5.04 4.60 1.49
CA GLY A 18 -5.09 5.02 0.08
C GLY A 18 -4.01 6.04 -0.28
N GLU A 19 -3.03 6.27 0.60
CA GLU A 19 -1.90 7.15 0.27
C GLU A 19 -1.08 6.55 -0.87
N LEU A 20 -0.82 7.36 -1.90
CA LEU A 20 -0.18 6.94 -3.14
C LEU A 20 1.07 7.77 -3.36
N ASP A 21 2.21 7.09 -3.51
CA ASP A 21 3.45 7.67 -4.01
C ASP A 21 3.68 7.21 -5.44
N PHE A 22 4.17 8.12 -6.29
CA PHE A 22 4.55 7.76 -7.65
C PHE A 22 5.76 8.55 -8.16
N LEU A 23 6.43 7.99 -9.15
CA LEU A 23 7.43 8.67 -9.99
C LEU A 23 7.22 8.28 -11.46
N ILE A 24 7.37 9.25 -12.35
CA ILE A 24 7.49 9.01 -13.80
C ILE A 24 8.98 8.99 -14.13
N LEU A 25 9.48 7.87 -14.63
CA LEU A 25 10.91 7.63 -14.88
C LEU A 25 11.14 7.13 -16.32
N PRO A 26 12.32 7.40 -16.90
CA PRO A 26 12.58 7.11 -18.31
C PRO A 26 12.81 5.62 -18.63
N TYR A 27 13.04 4.77 -17.63
CA TYR A 27 13.39 3.36 -17.84
C TYR A 27 12.78 2.43 -16.80
N VAL A 28 12.62 1.15 -17.17
CA VAL A 28 12.34 0.05 -16.24
C VAL A 28 13.63 -0.70 -15.91
N ASN A 29 14.28 -0.33 -14.82
CA ASN A 29 15.52 -0.97 -14.39
C ASN A 29 15.74 -0.86 -12.86
N THR A 30 16.84 -1.43 -12.38
CA THR A 30 17.21 -1.42 -10.96
C THR A 30 17.56 -0.02 -10.44
N ASP A 31 18.12 0.87 -11.26
CA ASP A 31 18.50 2.22 -10.83
C ASP A 31 17.25 3.09 -10.60
N CYS A 32 16.29 3.05 -11.52
CA CYS A 32 15.00 3.71 -11.37
C CYS A 32 14.21 3.14 -10.18
N MET A 33 14.27 1.82 -9.95
CA MET A 33 13.68 1.21 -8.76
C MET A 33 14.33 1.70 -7.47
N GLN A 34 15.66 1.86 -7.43
CA GLN A 34 16.35 2.41 -6.26
C GLN A 34 15.88 3.84 -5.97
N LEU A 35 15.81 4.70 -7.00
CA LEU A 35 15.30 6.07 -6.86
C LEU A 35 13.89 6.08 -6.27
N PHE A 36 13.02 5.19 -6.75
CA PHE A 36 11.66 5.09 -6.23
C PHE A 36 11.61 4.65 -4.76
N LEU A 37 12.41 3.66 -4.37
CA LEU A 37 12.48 3.19 -2.98
C LEU A 37 13.07 4.25 -2.02
N ASP A 38 14.05 5.02 -2.50
CA ASP A 38 14.64 6.13 -1.74
C ASP A 38 13.63 7.27 -1.54
N GLU A 39 12.85 7.61 -2.57
CA GLU A 39 11.79 8.62 -2.50
C GLU A 39 10.70 8.21 -1.49
N VAL A 40 10.17 6.98 -1.59
CA VAL A 40 9.18 6.46 -0.63
C VAL A 40 9.75 6.46 0.78
N GLY A 41 11.02 6.04 0.96
CA GLY A 41 11.67 6.06 2.26
C GLY A 41 11.84 7.48 2.83
N ALA A 42 12.09 8.47 1.98
CA ALA A 42 12.25 9.87 2.38
C ALA A 42 10.92 10.55 2.71
N ARG A 43 9.84 10.21 2.00
CA ARG A 43 8.48 10.71 2.27
C ARG A 43 7.90 10.17 3.57
N HIS A 44 8.28 8.96 3.96
CA HIS A 44 7.76 8.26 5.14
C HIS A 44 8.86 7.92 6.17
N PRO A 45 9.60 8.91 6.72
CA PRO A 45 10.80 8.66 7.53
C PRO A 45 10.49 8.04 8.90
N SER A 46 9.28 8.21 9.42
CA SER A 46 8.83 7.66 10.70
C SER A 46 8.31 6.23 10.61
N ASP A 47 8.06 5.74 9.39
CA ASP A 47 7.23 4.58 9.17
C ASP A 47 8.06 3.32 9.05
N LYS A 48 7.44 2.18 9.30
CA LYS A 48 8.03 0.87 9.03
C LYS A 48 7.31 0.25 7.85
N ILE A 49 7.95 0.29 6.70
CA ILE A 49 7.33 -0.02 5.41
C ILE A 49 7.57 -1.49 5.08
N VAL A 50 6.49 -2.22 4.84
CA VAL A 50 6.54 -3.53 4.17
C VAL A 50 6.08 -3.32 2.74
N MET A 51 7.03 -3.17 1.83
CA MET A 51 6.77 -2.93 0.43
C MET A 51 6.43 -4.25 -0.26
N VAL A 52 5.19 -4.38 -0.71
CA VAL A 52 4.71 -5.56 -1.45
C VAL A 52 5.04 -5.36 -2.93
N LEU A 53 5.67 -6.36 -3.54
CA LEU A 53 6.16 -6.27 -4.92
C LEU A 53 5.73 -7.51 -5.71
N ASP A 54 5.50 -7.34 -7.01
CA ASP A 54 5.42 -8.49 -7.91
C ASP A 54 6.80 -9.15 -8.13
N GLY A 55 6.82 -10.31 -8.77
CA GLY A 55 8.03 -11.11 -8.97
C GLY A 55 8.95 -10.67 -10.11
N THR A 56 8.84 -9.46 -10.65
CA THR A 56 9.73 -9.01 -11.75
C THR A 56 11.19 -8.88 -11.29
N GLY A 57 12.14 -9.25 -12.16
CA GLY A 57 13.53 -9.46 -11.78
C GLY A 57 14.27 -8.23 -11.22
N TRP A 58 13.81 -7.02 -11.56
CA TRP A 58 14.39 -5.77 -11.08
C TRP A 58 13.85 -5.34 -9.71
N HIS A 59 12.68 -5.81 -9.29
CA HIS A 59 12.11 -5.57 -7.95
C HIS A 59 12.92 -6.20 -6.80
N ALA A 60 13.65 -7.28 -7.07
CA ALA A 60 14.40 -8.04 -6.07
C ALA A 60 15.89 -8.16 -6.40
N SER A 61 16.42 -7.19 -7.15
CA SER A 61 17.85 -7.15 -7.45
C SER A 61 18.67 -7.05 -6.17
N ARG A 62 19.71 -7.88 -6.05
CA ARG A 62 20.65 -7.84 -4.91
C ARG A 62 21.43 -6.53 -4.80
N LEU A 63 21.33 -5.68 -5.82
CA LEU A 63 21.95 -4.36 -5.87
C LEU A 63 21.14 -3.28 -5.15
N LEU A 64 19.86 -3.54 -4.86
CA LEU A 64 19.00 -2.59 -4.15
C LEU A 64 19.48 -2.40 -2.71
N LYS A 65 19.63 -1.13 -2.30
CA LYS A 65 19.98 -0.69 -0.96
C LYS A 65 18.72 -0.16 -0.30
N LEU A 66 18.08 -1.00 0.52
CA LEU A 66 16.84 -0.62 1.19
C LEU A 66 17.11 0.30 2.38
N PRO A 67 16.25 1.31 2.61
CA PRO A 67 16.21 2.03 3.88
C PRO A 67 16.01 1.04 5.05
N GLN A 68 16.59 1.35 6.21
CA GLN A 68 16.49 0.47 7.39
C GLN A 68 15.04 0.26 7.87
N SER A 69 14.17 1.23 7.60
CA SER A 69 12.74 1.20 7.88
C SER A 69 11.93 0.31 6.92
N MET A 70 12.52 -0.13 5.81
CA MET A 70 11.80 -0.80 4.72
C MET A 70 12.19 -2.27 4.58
N LYS A 71 11.21 -3.12 4.27
CA LYS A 71 11.40 -4.52 3.88
C LYS A 71 10.57 -4.85 2.65
N LEU A 72 11.14 -5.64 1.75
CA LEU A 72 10.43 -6.13 0.58
C LEU A 72 9.69 -7.45 0.88
N LEU A 73 8.47 -7.57 0.40
CA LEU A 73 7.63 -8.76 0.49
C LEU A 73 7.19 -9.18 -0.93
N PRO A 74 7.86 -10.16 -1.56
CA PRO A 74 7.50 -10.58 -2.91
C PRO A 74 6.17 -11.34 -2.91
N LEU A 75 5.28 -11.05 -3.86
CA LEU A 75 4.06 -11.79 -4.13
C LEU A 75 4.35 -13.18 -4.72
N PRO A 76 3.43 -14.15 -4.60
CA PRO A 76 3.55 -15.40 -5.34
C PRO A 76 3.58 -15.10 -6.85
N PRO A 77 4.27 -15.91 -7.66
CA PRO A 77 4.24 -15.75 -9.11
C PRO A 77 2.82 -15.75 -9.65
N TYR A 78 2.56 -14.89 -10.65
CA TYR A 78 1.27 -14.80 -11.35
C TYR A 78 0.06 -14.46 -10.47
N ALA A 79 0.26 -13.68 -9.40
CA ALA A 79 -0.82 -13.20 -8.52
C ALA A 79 -1.01 -11.67 -8.56
N PRO A 80 -1.25 -11.06 -9.74
CA PRO A 80 -1.45 -9.62 -9.86
C PRO A 80 -2.67 -9.11 -9.09
N GLU A 81 -3.70 -9.94 -8.90
CA GLU A 81 -4.91 -9.63 -8.12
C GLU A 81 -4.64 -9.36 -6.64
N LEU A 82 -3.46 -9.73 -6.15
CA LEU A 82 -3.03 -9.45 -4.77
C LEU A 82 -2.25 -8.14 -4.65
N ASN A 83 -1.92 -7.49 -5.76
CA ASN A 83 -1.15 -6.25 -5.79
C ASN A 83 -2.11 -5.05 -5.90
N PRO A 84 -2.30 -4.26 -4.82
CA PRO A 84 -3.31 -3.20 -4.82
C PRO A 84 -3.04 -2.11 -5.87
N VAL A 85 -1.79 -1.91 -6.29
CA VAL A 85 -1.44 -0.92 -7.32
C VAL A 85 -2.00 -1.28 -8.70
N GLU A 86 -2.26 -2.57 -8.98
CA GLU A 86 -2.89 -2.99 -10.25
C GLU A 86 -4.29 -2.41 -10.41
N HIS A 87 -5.03 -2.27 -9.30
CA HIS A 87 -6.34 -1.62 -9.32
C HIS A 87 -6.25 -0.11 -9.59
N VAL A 88 -5.16 0.55 -9.15
CA VAL A 88 -4.89 1.95 -9.51
C VAL A 88 -4.61 2.06 -11.01
N TRP A 89 -3.88 1.11 -11.59
CA TRP A 89 -3.63 1.05 -13.03
C TRP A 89 -4.89 0.80 -13.86
N ASP A 90 -5.78 -0.07 -13.39
CA ASP A 90 -7.08 -0.28 -14.03
C ASP A 90 -7.94 0.99 -14.00
N GLU A 91 -8.05 1.66 -12.86
CA GLU A 91 -8.80 2.92 -12.75
C GLU A 91 -8.21 4.01 -13.66
N LEU A 92 -6.88 4.14 -13.70
CA LEU A 92 -6.18 5.07 -14.59
C LEU A 92 -6.52 4.80 -16.06
N ARG A 93 -6.38 3.54 -16.51
CA ARG A 93 -6.65 3.16 -17.89
C ARG A 93 -8.12 3.35 -18.25
N GLU A 94 -9.03 2.87 -17.41
CA GLU A 94 -10.47 2.90 -17.69
C GLU A 94 -11.06 4.31 -17.65
N LYS A 95 -10.66 5.15 -16.68
CA LYS A 95 -11.35 6.43 -16.45
C LYS A 95 -10.64 7.64 -17.05
N ARG A 96 -9.37 7.52 -17.42
CA ARG A 96 -8.54 8.67 -17.82
C ARG A 96 -7.90 8.49 -19.19
N PHE A 97 -7.66 7.25 -19.62
CA PHE A 97 -6.99 6.93 -20.89
C PHE A 97 -7.85 6.13 -21.88
N HIS A 98 -9.06 5.71 -21.52
CA HIS A 98 -9.94 4.96 -22.43
C HIS A 98 -10.18 5.70 -23.76
N ASN A 99 -9.96 5.00 -24.88
CA ASN A 99 -10.22 5.49 -26.24
C ASN A 99 -9.60 6.86 -26.57
N ARG A 100 -8.49 7.23 -25.93
CA ARG A 100 -7.77 8.48 -26.20
C ARG A 100 -6.51 8.22 -27.03
N VAL A 101 -6.28 9.11 -27.99
CA VAL A 101 -5.06 9.18 -28.79
C VAL A 101 -4.44 10.55 -28.52
N PHE A 102 -3.13 10.59 -28.31
CA PHE A 102 -2.38 11.81 -28.03
C PHE A 102 -1.50 12.17 -29.22
N ASP A 103 -1.32 13.47 -29.45
CA ASP A 103 -0.54 13.98 -30.59
C ASP A 103 0.98 13.89 -30.37
N SER A 104 1.43 13.70 -29.11
CA SER A 104 2.83 13.52 -28.73
C SER A 104 2.98 12.71 -27.44
N LEU A 105 4.21 12.26 -27.16
CA LEU A 105 4.56 11.64 -25.88
C LEU A 105 4.39 12.63 -24.73
N ASP A 106 4.83 13.88 -24.91
CA ASP A 106 4.66 14.95 -23.92
C ASP A 106 3.20 15.14 -23.52
N ALA A 107 2.27 15.16 -24.48
CA ALA A 107 0.85 15.30 -24.18
C ALA A 107 0.27 14.10 -23.41
N LEU A 108 0.83 12.91 -23.62
CA LEU A 108 0.48 11.72 -22.84
C LEU A 108 1.05 11.79 -21.43
N GLU A 109 2.30 12.23 -21.27
CA GLU A 109 2.95 12.43 -19.97
C GLU A 109 2.26 13.52 -19.14
N ASP A 110 1.88 14.65 -19.75
CA ASP A 110 1.10 15.71 -19.08
C ASP A 110 -0.22 15.18 -18.51
N GLN A 111 -0.95 14.38 -19.29
CA GLN A 111 -2.20 13.76 -18.84
C GLN A 111 -1.95 12.74 -17.72
N LEU A 112 -0.83 12.03 -17.77
CA LEU A 112 -0.42 11.05 -16.78
C LEU A 112 -0.09 11.73 -15.45
N GLU A 113 0.72 12.77 -15.48
CA GLU A 113 1.09 13.59 -14.31
C GLU A 113 -0.15 14.19 -13.64
N VAL A 114 -1.04 14.84 -14.40
CA VAL A 114 -2.30 15.40 -13.88
C VAL A 114 -3.15 14.33 -13.20
N THR A 115 -3.23 13.14 -13.80
CA THR A 115 -4.03 12.03 -13.29
C THR A 115 -3.44 11.49 -11.98
N LEU A 116 -2.14 11.21 -11.97
CA LEU A 116 -1.46 10.65 -10.81
C LEU A 116 -1.43 11.62 -9.63
N HIS A 117 -1.22 12.91 -9.87
CA HIS A 117 -1.37 13.92 -8.82
C HIS A 117 -2.80 14.03 -8.31
N THR A 118 -3.82 13.81 -9.15
CA THR A 118 -5.21 13.75 -8.68
C THR A 118 -5.41 12.58 -7.71
N PHE A 119 -4.76 11.44 -7.95
CA PHE A 119 -4.82 10.28 -7.06
C PHE A 119 -4.02 10.49 -5.77
N GLU A 120 -2.77 10.93 -5.87
CA GLU A 120 -1.89 11.26 -4.74
C GLU A 120 -2.55 12.27 -3.78
N ASN A 121 -3.21 13.30 -4.32
CA ASN A 121 -3.89 14.32 -3.52
C ASN A 121 -5.30 13.90 -3.04
N ASN A 122 -5.76 12.68 -3.34
CA ASN A 122 -7.09 12.20 -2.96
C ASN A 122 -7.06 10.77 -2.41
N ALA A 123 -6.41 10.61 -1.25
CA ALA A 123 -6.35 9.33 -0.55
C ALA A 123 -7.72 8.65 -0.33
N PRO A 124 -8.83 9.36 0.01
CA PRO A 124 -10.14 8.72 0.11
C PRO A 124 -10.61 8.06 -1.19
N MET A 125 -10.35 8.67 -2.35
CA MET A 125 -10.64 8.08 -3.65
C MET A 125 -9.80 6.82 -3.87
N VAL A 126 -8.48 6.91 -3.69
CA VAL A 126 -7.57 5.78 -3.89
C VAL A 126 -7.92 4.63 -2.93
N LYS A 127 -8.24 4.94 -1.67
CA LYS A 127 -8.71 3.98 -0.69
C LYS A 127 -9.94 3.22 -1.18
N SER A 128 -10.89 3.89 -1.82
CA SER A 128 -12.09 3.23 -2.37
C SER A 128 -11.77 2.22 -3.48
N ILE A 129 -10.62 2.37 -4.13
CA ILE A 129 -10.13 1.49 -5.21
C ILE A 129 -9.36 0.31 -4.62
N VAL A 130 -8.48 0.55 -3.64
CA VAL A 130 -7.46 -0.44 -3.21
C VAL A 130 -7.76 -1.15 -1.89
N ALA A 131 -8.59 -0.57 -1.02
CA ALA A 131 -8.76 -1.01 0.36
C ALA A 131 -9.77 -2.16 0.52
N TRP A 132 -9.60 -3.22 -0.27
CA TRP A 132 -10.48 -4.37 -0.24
C TRP A 132 -10.09 -5.29 0.92
N GLU A 133 -11.04 -5.58 1.80
CA GLU A 133 -10.77 -6.30 3.05
C GLU A 133 -10.04 -7.64 2.84
N TRP A 134 -10.41 -8.37 1.78
CA TRP A 134 -9.78 -9.65 1.47
C TRP A 134 -8.32 -9.51 1.00
N ILE A 135 -7.98 -8.43 0.28
CA ILE A 135 -6.60 -8.12 -0.13
C ILE A 135 -5.78 -7.74 1.11
N ILE A 136 -6.29 -6.80 1.92
CA ILE A 136 -5.63 -6.36 3.15
C ILE A 136 -5.37 -7.56 4.07
N SER A 137 -6.40 -8.39 4.28
CA SER A 137 -6.29 -9.62 5.08
C SER A 137 -5.22 -10.57 4.54
N ALA A 138 -5.15 -10.78 3.22
CA ALA A 138 -4.14 -11.63 2.60
C ALA A 138 -2.71 -11.08 2.81
N LEU A 139 -2.52 -9.77 2.64
CA LEU A 139 -1.23 -9.11 2.81
C LEU A 139 -0.76 -9.11 4.28
N LEU A 140 -1.67 -8.85 5.22
CA LEU A 140 -1.38 -8.91 6.65
C LEU A 140 -1.00 -10.33 7.08
N LYS A 141 -1.72 -11.35 6.59
CA LYS A 141 -1.39 -12.75 6.85
C LYS A 141 -0.02 -13.12 6.30
N LYS A 142 0.30 -12.69 5.09
CA LYS A 142 1.58 -13.01 4.42
C LYS A 142 2.78 -12.29 5.04
N SER A 143 2.62 -11.03 5.43
CA SER A 143 3.67 -10.26 6.12
C SER A 143 3.95 -10.79 7.53
N GLY A 144 3.07 -11.63 8.10
CA GLY A 144 3.16 -12.11 9.47
C GLY A 144 2.82 -11.02 10.49
N TRP A 145 2.15 -9.94 10.07
CA TRP A 145 1.74 -8.85 10.94
C TRP A 145 0.72 -9.36 11.97
N ARG A 146 1.00 -9.14 13.25
CA ARG A 146 0.17 -9.58 14.39
C ARG A 146 -0.47 -8.41 15.14
N GLY A 147 -0.48 -7.22 14.54
CA GLY A 147 -0.85 -5.98 15.23
C GLY A 147 0.35 -5.31 15.92
N PRO A 148 0.11 -4.15 16.56
CA PRO A 148 1.08 -3.55 17.46
C PRO A 148 1.52 -4.58 18.51
N ARG A 149 2.82 -4.68 18.78
CA ARG A 149 3.26 -5.45 19.96
C ARG A 149 2.74 -4.71 21.17
N GLU A 150 1.73 -5.25 21.84
CA GLU A 150 1.38 -4.81 23.18
C GLU A 150 2.63 -4.86 24.04
N THR A 151 2.96 -3.74 24.66
CA THR A 151 3.98 -3.75 25.70
C THR A 151 3.43 -4.57 26.87
N GLY A 152 4.30 -5.12 27.73
CA GLY A 152 3.85 -5.88 28.91
C GLY A 152 2.85 -5.14 29.79
N ALA A 153 2.81 -3.79 29.71
CA ALA A 153 1.88 -2.94 30.42
C ALA A 153 0.45 -2.92 29.83
N GLN A 154 0.28 -3.08 28.51
CA GLN A 154 -1.06 -3.17 27.90
C GLN A 154 -1.76 -4.49 28.25
N ARG A 155 -1.04 -5.62 28.27
CA ARG A 155 -1.60 -6.92 28.66
C ARG A 155 -2.21 -6.92 30.07
N THR A 156 -1.60 -6.20 31.00
CA THR A 156 -2.15 -6.07 32.36
C THR A 156 -3.39 -5.20 32.42
N ALA A 157 -3.54 -4.20 31.55
CA ALA A 157 -4.72 -3.33 31.53
C ALA A 157 -5.97 -4.10 31.06
N ASP A 158 -5.86 -4.87 29.97
CA ASP A 158 -6.99 -5.64 29.42
C ASP A 158 -7.41 -6.80 30.35
N THR A 159 -6.44 -7.41 31.06
CA THR A 159 -6.75 -8.45 32.06
C THR A 159 -7.46 -7.86 33.29
N ILE A 160 -7.12 -6.64 33.70
CA ILE A 160 -7.77 -5.95 34.83
C ILE A 160 -9.17 -5.48 34.45
N ASP A 161 -9.37 -5.02 33.22
CA ASP A 161 -10.69 -4.55 32.74
C ASP A 161 -11.68 -5.70 32.55
N CYS A 162 -11.23 -6.84 31.99
CA CYS A 162 -12.04 -8.06 31.90
C CYS A 162 -12.44 -8.59 33.29
N GLY A 163 -11.51 -8.62 34.25
CA GLY A 163 -11.78 -9.01 35.64
C GLY A 163 -12.59 -7.99 36.47
N ARG A 164 -12.85 -6.79 35.92
CA ARG A 164 -13.74 -5.78 36.51
C ARG A 164 -15.17 -5.93 35.94
N ALA A 165 -15.29 -6.14 34.64
CA ALA A 165 -16.58 -6.43 33.99
C ALA A 165 -17.25 -7.70 34.56
N GLU A 166 -16.49 -8.77 34.81
CA GLU A 166 -17.02 -10.01 35.41
C GLU A 166 -17.53 -9.83 36.86
N ARG A 167 -16.95 -8.88 37.61
CA ARG A 167 -17.37 -8.55 38.99
C ARG A 167 -18.61 -7.67 39.04
N GLU A 168 -18.83 -6.84 38.03
CA GLU A 168 -20.01 -5.98 37.93
C GLU A 168 -21.25 -6.78 37.45
N GLU A 169 -21.08 -7.81 36.61
CA GLU A 169 -22.19 -8.70 36.21
C GLU A 169 -22.70 -9.61 37.34
N HIS A 170 -21.83 -10.07 38.26
CA HIS A 170 -22.23 -10.95 39.37
C HIS A 170 -22.73 -10.20 40.62
N GLY A 171 -22.65 -8.86 40.65
CA GLY A 171 -23.00 -8.03 41.81
C GLY A 171 -24.48 -7.60 41.88
N HIS A 172 -25.30 -7.88 40.86
CA HIS A 172 -26.66 -7.32 40.75
C HIS A 172 -27.81 -8.33 40.94
N SER A 173 -27.55 -9.48 41.57
CA SER A 173 -28.58 -10.47 41.89
C SER A 173 -28.53 -10.88 43.35
N ARG A 174 -28.92 -9.98 44.27
CA ARG A 174 -29.40 -10.31 45.63
C ARG A 174 -29.89 -9.05 46.35
N GLU A 175 -31.09 -8.58 46.02
CA GLU A 175 -31.97 -7.89 46.97
C GLU A 175 -33.38 -7.72 46.37
N GLN A 176 -34.15 -8.80 46.28
CA GLN A 176 -35.62 -8.78 46.37
C GLN A 176 -36.09 -10.11 46.95
N GLY A 177 -36.67 -10.09 48.14
CA GLY A 177 -37.30 -11.28 48.73
C GLY A 177 -37.53 -11.18 50.24
N LEU A 178 -38.69 -10.59 50.59
CA LEU A 178 -39.50 -10.74 51.82
C LEU A 178 -38.87 -10.37 53.18
#